data_AF-A0A958FTP8-F1
#
_entry.id   AF-A0A958FTP8-F1
#
_cell.length_a   1.000
_cell.length_b   1.000
_cell.length_c   1.000
_cell.angle_alpha   90.00
_cell.angle_beta   90.00
_cell.angle_gamma   90.00
#
_symmetry.space_group_name_H-M   'P 1'
#
loop_
_entity.id
_entity.type
_entity.pdbx_description
1 polymer ?
#
loop_
_entity_poly.entity_id
_entity_poly.type
_entity_poly.pdbx_seq_one_letter_code
_entity_poly.pdbx_strand_id
1 'polypeptide(L)'
;GRLDELVNLVGELVTLNARLTQHTLSQDDQELTGISESLDRLTSQLRNSALNMRMIPVGTLFSRFSRLARDLGRELNKDIELFTSGEETEMDKTVIERLNDPMVHLIRNCADHGIESTEDRIAKGKPANGTISLTAQYSGAHVMIQIKDDGKGLDIEAIRAKAIDRGLIDPDTRVSDTELFQYVFHSGFSTAKQITKVSGRGVGLDVVRRTIEELRGTITLFSEPGVGTTFTLKLPLTLAIIDGLLVSIGDGYYVLPLSSVHECLEFSRAQVGTGQDQNLVNLRGKLVPYINLRNMFGVTTEEPEIQQVVIAEINNQYIGFVVDNVIGQHQTVIKSLGKISQDLEGLSGATIMGNGSIALILDIFGIYKQALQKGELA
;
A
#
# COMPACT_ATOMS: atom_id res chain seq x y z
N GLY A 1 17.70 -14.30 11.32
CA GLY A 1 18.98 -14.83 10.81
C GLY A 1 20.08 -13.80 10.98
N ARG A 2 21.36 -14.15 10.72
CA ARG A 2 22.51 -13.23 10.87
C ARG A 2 22.34 -11.91 10.09
N LEU A 3 21.69 -11.98 8.93
CA LEU A 3 21.39 -10.82 8.11
C LEU A 3 20.33 -9.90 8.71
N ASP A 4 19.35 -10.47 9.42
CA ASP A 4 18.31 -9.70 10.11
C ASP A 4 18.89 -8.96 11.32
N GLU A 5 19.82 -9.59 12.02
CA GLU A 5 20.58 -8.97 13.11
C GLU A 5 21.42 -7.80 12.59
N LEU A 6 22.09 -7.96 11.44
CA LEU A 6 22.83 -6.88 10.80
C LEU A 6 21.91 -5.71 10.40
N VAL A 7 20.77 -5.98 9.75
CA VAL A 7 19.79 -4.94 9.39
C VAL A 7 19.22 -4.24 10.64
N ASN A 8 19.00 -4.96 11.74
CA ASN A 8 18.59 -4.36 13.01
C ASN A 8 19.67 -3.43 13.58
N LEU A 9 20.93 -3.86 13.60
CA LEU A 9 22.07 -3.04 14.06
C LEU A 9 22.25 -1.79 13.19
N VAL A 10 22.07 -1.91 11.87
CA VAL A 10 22.02 -0.75 10.97
C VAL A 10 20.88 0.19 11.37
N GLY A 11 19.70 -0.34 11.66
CA GLY A 11 18.57 0.48 12.08
C GLY A 11 18.81 1.21 13.40
N GLU A 12 19.49 0.56 14.35
CA GLU A 12 19.96 1.20 15.58
C GLU A 12 21.01 2.28 15.32
N LEU A 13 21.93 2.05 14.38
CA LEU A 13 22.91 3.06 13.97
C LEU A 13 22.27 4.28 13.31
N VAL A 14 21.28 4.08 12.43
CA VAL A 14 20.47 5.16 11.85
C VAL A 14 19.77 5.96 12.95
N THR A 15 19.21 5.28 13.94
CA THR A 15 18.59 5.91 15.10
C THR A 15 19.61 6.72 15.90
N LEU A 16 20.79 6.15 16.16
CA LEU A 16 21.89 6.81 16.88
C LEU A 16 22.38 8.07 16.15
N ASN A 17 22.51 7.99 14.83
CA ASN A 17 22.96 9.10 14.00
C ASN A 17 21.93 10.24 13.92
N ALA A 18 20.64 9.90 13.90
CA ALA A 18 19.59 10.90 14.01
C ALA A 18 19.65 11.65 15.35
N ARG A 19 20.01 10.99 16.48
CA ARG A 19 20.23 11.69 17.77
C ARG A 19 21.37 12.68 17.68
N LEU A 20 22.49 12.23 17.09
CA LEU A 20 23.70 13.05 16.96
C LEU A 20 23.39 14.32 16.17
N THR A 21 22.74 14.17 15.01
CA THR A 21 22.37 15.29 14.14
C THR A 21 21.44 16.27 14.85
N GLN A 22 20.46 15.78 15.61
CA GLN A 22 19.55 16.63 16.39
C GLN A 22 20.29 17.39 17.49
N HIS A 23 21.27 16.78 18.16
CA HIS A 23 22.08 17.44 19.18
C HIS A 23 23.07 18.46 18.59
N THR A 24 23.67 18.16 17.43
CA THR A 24 24.59 19.10 16.77
C THR A 24 23.86 20.34 16.27
N LEU A 25 22.59 20.25 15.85
CA LEU A 25 21.80 21.42 15.48
C LEU A 25 21.49 22.37 16.67
N SER A 26 21.62 21.89 17.90
CA SER A 26 21.42 22.69 19.13
C SER A 26 22.69 23.34 19.66
N GLN A 27 23.86 22.95 19.15
CA GLN A 27 25.17 23.52 19.51
C GLN A 27 25.75 24.22 18.29
N ASP A 28 26.21 25.47 18.43
CA ASP A 28 26.79 26.26 17.34
C ASP A 28 28.24 25.81 17.03
N ASP A 29 28.42 24.51 16.76
CA ASP A 29 29.71 23.85 16.50
C ASP A 29 29.73 23.28 15.07
N GLN A 30 30.46 23.98 14.20
CA GLN A 30 30.60 23.63 12.78
C GLN A 30 31.41 22.34 12.56
N GLU A 31 32.35 22.01 13.44
CA GLU A 31 33.17 20.81 13.32
C GLU A 31 32.34 19.57 13.66
N LEU A 32 31.56 19.62 14.74
CA LEU A 32 30.61 18.56 15.10
C LEU A 32 29.53 18.35 14.03
N THR A 33 29.05 19.45 13.42
CA THR A 33 28.08 19.36 12.32
C THR A 33 28.66 18.59 11.13
N GLY A 34 29.89 18.92 10.70
CA GLY A 34 30.56 18.20 9.60
C GLY A 34 30.86 16.72 9.89
N ILE A 35 31.17 16.38 11.15
CA ILE A 35 31.34 14.99 11.59
C ILE A 35 29.99 14.25 11.54
N SER A 36 28.90 14.88 11.99
CA SER A 36 27.56 14.30 11.96
C SER A 36 27.07 14.02 10.54
N GLU A 37 27.28 14.96 9.61
CA GLU A 37 26.97 14.76 8.19
C GLU A 37 27.77 13.59 7.58
N SER A 38 29.06 13.48 7.94
CA SER A 38 29.92 12.39 7.48
C SER A 38 29.47 11.03 8.02
N LEU A 39 29.05 10.96 9.29
CA LEU A 39 28.47 9.77 9.89
C LEU A 39 27.12 9.40 9.27
N ASP A 40 26.28 10.39 8.91
CA ASP A 40 25.01 10.14 8.21
C ASP A 40 25.23 9.50 6.85
N ARG A 41 26.20 10.02 6.11
CA ARG A 41 26.58 9.45 4.81
C ARG A 41 27.09 8.01 4.95
N LEU A 42 27.98 7.74 5.91
CA LEU A 42 28.52 6.39 6.14
C LEU A 42 27.43 5.41 6.61
N THR A 43 26.55 5.86 7.50
CA THR A 43 25.42 5.09 7.99
C THR A 43 24.47 4.74 6.85
N SER A 44 24.17 5.70 5.96
CA SER A 44 23.38 5.48 4.76
C SER A 44 24.03 4.47 3.79
N GLN A 45 25.35 4.53 3.61
CA GLN A 45 26.08 3.55 2.78
C GLN A 45 26.07 2.13 3.38
N LEU A 46 26.32 2.03 4.68
CA LEU A 46 26.27 0.75 5.39
C LEU A 46 24.86 0.15 5.35
N ARG A 47 23.84 1.00 5.46
CA ARG A 47 22.43 0.63 5.32
C ARG A 47 22.08 0.09 3.94
N ASN A 48 22.46 0.80 2.89
CA ASN A 48 22.23 0.33 1.52
C ASN A 48 22.93 -1.01 1.27
N SER A 49 24.15 -1.17 1.80
CA SER A 49 24.91 -2.41 1.70
C SER A 49 24.22 -3.57 2.43
N ALA A 50 23.70 -3.33 3.63
CA ALA A 50 22.94 -4.31 4.41
C ALA A 50 21.64 -4.74 3.71
N LEU A 51 20.90 -3.79 3.14
CA LEU A 51 19.68 -4.06 2.40
C LEU A 51 19.97 -4.93 1.16
N ASN A 52 20.99 -4.57 0.38
CA ASN A 52 21.39 -5.31 -0.82
C ASN A 52 21.74 -6.78 -0.50
N MET A 53 22.31 -7.08 0.67
CA MET A 53 22.60 -8.46 1.06
C MET A 53 21.36 -9.35 1.27
N ARG A 54 20.18 -8.75 1.47
CA ARG A 54 18.90 -9.49 1.62
C ARG A 54 18.16 -9.66 0.30
N MET A 55 18.53 -8.87 -0.71
CA MET A 55 17.85 -8.88 -1.99
C MET A 55 18.07 -10.21 -2.69
N ILE A 56 17.00 -10.76 -3.24
CA ILE A 56 17.04 -11.97 -4.06
C ILE A 56 16.29 -11.72 -5.37
N PRO A 57 16.68 -12.37 -6.47
CA PRO A 57 16.01 -12.20 -7.76
C PRO A 57 14.55 -12.66 -7.72
N VAL A 58 13.66 -11.87 -8.32
CA VAL A 58 12.23 -12.20 -8.48
C VAL A 58 12.00 -13.44 -9.34
N GLY A 59 12.97 -13.83 -10.18
CA GLY A 59 12.92 -15.08 -10.95
C GLY A 59 12.73 -16.34 -10.09
N THR A 60 13.16 -16.30 -8.82
CA THR A 60 12.90 -17.38 -7.84
C THR A 60 11.40 -17.60 -7.58
N LEU A 61 10.60 -16.54 -7.70
CA LEU A 61 9.14 -16.56 -7.63
C LEU A 61 8.54 -17.01 -8.96
N PHE A 62 8.99 -16.44 -10.09
CA PHE A 62 8.44 -16.72 -11.42
C PHE A 62 8.59 -18.19 -11.85
N SER A 63 9.72 -18.82 -11.52
CA SER A 63 9.95 -20.25 -11.83
C SER A 63 8.92 -21.20 -11.18
N ARG A 64 8.34 -20.82 -10.03
CA ARG A 64 7.24 -21.58 -9.41
C ARG A 64 5.95 -21.42 -10.21
N PHE A 65 5.72 -20.24 -10.75
CA PHE A 65 4.52 -19.90 -11.51
C PHE A 65 4.48 -20.53 -12.89
N SER A 66 5.63 -20.77 -13.54
CA SER A 66 5.67 -21.54 -14.79
C SER A 66 5.10 -22.94 -14.62
N ARG A 67 5.31 -23.58 -13.45
CA ARG A 67 4.70 -24.87 -13.12
C ARG A 67 3.21 -24.73 -12.84
N LEU A 68 2.81 -23.76 -12.02
CA LEU A 68 1.41 -23.48 -11.71
C LEU A 68 0.56 -23.26 -12.97
N ALA A 69 1.03 -22.43 -13.92
CA ALA A 69 0.30 -22.12 -15.14
C ALA A 69 0.05 -23.37 -16.00
N ARG A 70 1.04 -24.26 -16.10
CA ARG A 70 0.90 -25.55 -16.81
C ARG A 70 -0.11 -26.47 -16.13
N ASP A 71 -0.07 -26.55 -14.79
CA ASP A 71 -1.00 -27.38 -14.04
C ASP A 71 -2.45 -26.86 -14.16
N LEU A 72 -2.64 -25.54 -14.10
CA LEU A 72 -3.94 -24.89 -14.33
C LEU A 72 -4.44 -25.11 -15.77
N GLY A 73 -3.56 -25.02 -16.78
CA GLY A 73 -3.93 -25.31 -18.17
C GLY A 73 -4.50 -26.73 -18.33
N ARG A 74 -3.89 -27.71 -17.67
CA ARG A 74 -4.39 -29.09 -17.65
C ARG A 74 -5.71 -29.24 -16.88
N GLU A 75 -5.82 -28.61 -15.72
CA GLU A 75 -7.04 -28.63 -14.88
C GLU A 75 -8.25 -28.05 -15.63
N LEU A 76 -8.03 -26.97 -16.38
CA LEU A 76 -9.08 -26.21 -17.08
C LEU A 76 -9.28 -26.63 -18.53
N ASN A 77 -8.48 -27.58 -19.03
CA ASN A 77 -8.43 -27.98 -20.43
C ASN A 77 -8.22 -26.78 -21.39
N LYS A 78 -7.26 -25.91 -21.06
CA LYS A 78 -6.84 -24.75 -21.86
C LYS A 78 -5.36 -24.84 -22.17
N ASP A 79 -4.96 -24.46 -23.38
CA ASP A 79 -3.54 -24.32 -23.73
C ASP A 79 -3.02 -22.97 -23.24
N ILE A 80 -2.17 -22.98 -22.20
CA ILE A 80 -1.69 -21.76 -21.53
C ILE A 80 -0.17 -21.77 -21.49
N GLU A 81 0.42 -20.69 -21.99
CA GLU A 81 1.85 -20.43 -21.96
C GLU A 81 2.16 -19.26 -21.01
N LEU A 82 3.23 -19.41 -20.21
CA LEU A 82 3.70 -18.36 -19.30
C LEU A 82 5.01 -17.79 -19.83
N PHE A 83 5.02 -16.49 -20.11
CA PHE A 83 6.21 -15.72 -20.44
C PHE A 83 6.69 -14.91 -19.24
N THR A 84 7.99 -14.86 -19.03
CA THR A 84 8.63 -14.15 -17.93
C THR A 84 9.69 -13.19 -18.47
N SER A 85 9.81 -12.02 -17.84
CA SER A 85 10.84 -11.03 -18.17
C SER A 85 11.24 -10.23 -16.94
N GLY A 86 12.49 -9.79 -16.87
CA GLY A 86 13.04 -9.04 -15.73
C GLY A 86 13.26 -9.89 -14.48
N GLU A 87 13.54 -11.19 -14.65
CA GLU A 87 13.77 -12.16 -13.57
C GLU A 87 14.94 -11.79 -12.65
N GLU A 88 15.89 -11.03 -13.19
CA GLU A 88 17.07 -10.49 -12.51
C GLU A 88 16.76 -9.34 -11.55
N THR A 89 15.56 -8.74 -11.64
CA THR A 89 15.13 -7.69 -10.71
C THR A 89 15.19 -8.23 -9.29
N GLU A 90 15.87 -7.54 -8.39
CA GLU A 90 16.05 -7.99 -7.02
C GLU A 90 15.06 -7.31 -6.09
N MET A 91 14.61 -8.05 -5.07
CA MET A 91 13.66 -7.56 -4.09
C MET A 91 13.90 -8.22 -2.73
N ASP A 92 13.47 -7.56 -1.65
CA ASP A 92 13.63 -8.10 -0.30
C ASP A 92 12.97 -9.48 -0.19
N LYS A 93 13.72 -10.45 0.34
CA LYS A 93 13.27 -11.83 0.50
C LYS A 93 11.91 -11.95 1.19
N THR A 94 11.64 -11.12 2.20
CA THR A 94 10.38 -11.14 2.94
C THR A 94 9.20 -10.66 2.09
N VAL A 95 9.44 -9.70 1.18
CA VAL A 95 8.45 -9.26 0.20
C VAL A 95 8.15 -10.41 -0.77
N ILE A 96 9.17 -11.08 -1.31
CA ILE A 96 8.98 -12.24 -2.21
C ILE A 96 8.17 -13.35 -1.56
N GLU A 97 8.47 -13.68 -0.30
CA GLU A 97 7.73 -14.72 0.44
C GLU A 97 6.25 -14.35 0.62
N ARG A 98 5.95 -13.09 0.98
CA ARG A 98 4.58 -12.60 1.16
C ARG A 98 3.80 -12.42 -0.15
N LEU A 99 4.47 -12.22 -1.27
CA LEU A 99 3.83 -12.10 -2.58
C LEU A 99 3.36 -13.43 -3.19
N ASN A 100 3.83 -14.56 -2.67
CA ASN A 100 3.55 -15.86 -3.28
C ASN A 100 2.04 -16.12 -3.44
N ASP A 101 1.27 -15.97 -2.37
CA ASP A 101 -0.16 -16.26 -2.40
C ASP A 101 -0.98 -15.25 -3.25
N PRO A 102 -0.75 -13.92 -3.12
CA PRO A 102 -1.35 -12.93 -4.02
C PRO A 102 -1.13 -13.24 -5.50
N MET A 103 0.09 -13.62 -5.85
CA MET A 103 0.49 -13.89 -7.21
C MET A 103 -0.13 -15.18 -7.77
N VAL A 104 -0.21 -16.25 -6.97
CA VAL A 104 -0.95 -17.47 -7.32
C VAL A 104 -2.40 -17.14 -7.66
N HIS A 105 -3.03 -16.26 -6.88
CA HIS A 105 -4.41 -15.87 -7.10
C HIS A 105 -4.60 -15.08 -8.40
N LEU A 106 -3.73 -14.09 -8.67
CA LEU A 106 -3.79 -13.32 -9.91
C LEU A 106 -3.60 -14.20 -11.15
N ILE A 107 -2.63 -15.13 -11.13
CA ILE A 107 -2.39 -16.06 -12.24
C ILE A 107 -3.58 -17.00 -12.43
N ARG A 108 -4.18 -17.50 -11.34
CA ARG A 108 -5.39 -18.32 -11.41
C ARG A 108 -6.55 -17.53 -12.02
N ASN A 109 -6.76 -16.26 -11.64
CA ASN A 109 -7.81 -15.43 -12.26
C ASN A 109 -7.58 -15.24 -13.76
N CYS A 110 -6.33 -15.04 -14.18
CA CYS A 110 -5.98 -15.00 -15.59
C CYS A 110 -6.34 -16.31 -16.30
N ALA A 111 -5.99 -17.46 -15.72
CA ALA A 111 -6.25 -18.78 -16.32
C ALA A 111 -7.74 -19.19 -16.31
N ASP A 112 -8.43 -19.03 -15.18
CA ASP A 112 -9.82 -19.44 -14.98
C ASP A 112 -10.79 -18.55 -15.77
N HIS A 113 -10.63 -17.23 -15.62
CA HIS A 113 -11.61 -16.24 -16.08
C HIS A 113 -11.14 -15.42 -17.28
N GLY A 114 -9.85 -15.09 -17.35
CA GLY A 114 -9.27 -14.28 -18.45
C GLY A 114 -9.18 -15.06 -19.75
N ILE A 115 -8.34 -16.09 -19.79
CA ILE A 115 -8.07 -16.93 -20.96
C ILE A 115 -9.31 -17.74 -21.34
N GLU A 116 -9.73 -17.65 -22.61
CA GLU A 116 -10.86 -18.42 -23.15
C GLU A 116 -10.47 -19.87 -23.49
N SER A 117 -11.44 -20.72 -23.86
CA SER A 117 -11.10 -22.06 -24.37
C SER A 117 -10.41 -21.96 -25.73
N THR A 118 -9.67 -22.99 -26.11
CA THR A 118 -8.97 -23.03 -27.41
C THR A 118 -9.94 -22.83 -28.57
N GLU A 119 -11.13 -23.44 -28.51
CA GLU A 119 -12.17 -23.28 -29.54
C GLU A 119 -12.68 -21.84 -29.62
N ASP A 120 -12.98 -21.22 -28.48
CA ASP A 120 -13.46 -19.83 -28.41
C ASP A 120 -12.40 -18.84 -28.92
N ARG A 121 -11.11 -19.10 -28.64
CA ARG A 121 -10.01 -18.26 -29.12
C ARG A 121 -9.90 -18.30 -30.64
N ILE A 122 -9.93 -19.51 -31.23
CA ILE A 122 -9.89 -19.69 -32.69
C ILE A 122 -11.11 -19.02 -33.34
N ALA A 123 -12.30 -19.18 -32.75
CA ALA A 123 -13.52 -18.55 -33.25
C ALA A 123 -13.46 -17.01 -33.26
N LYS A 124 -12.69 -16.42 -32.34
CA LYS A 124 -12.44 -14.96 -32.26
C LYS A 124 -11.19 -14.50 -33.03
N GLY A 125 -10.54 -15.39 -33.78
CA GLY A 125 -9.33 -15.08 -34.55
C GLY A 125 -8.06 -14.88 -33.71
N LYS A 126 -8.05 -15.37 -32.47
CA LYS A 126 -6.91 -15.31 -31.55
C LYS A 126 -6.05 -16.57 -31.66
N PRO A 127 -4.76 -16.53 -31.27
CA PRO A 127 -3.91 -17.72 -31.19
C PRO A 127 -4.54 -18.81 -30.32
N ALA A 128 -4.35 -20.07 -30.69
CA ALA A 128 -4.89 -21.22 -29.95
C ALA A 128 -4.37 -21.29 -28.51
N ASN A 129 -3.09 -20.96 -28.31
CA ASN A 129 -2.49 -20.81 -26.99
C ASN A 129 -2.89 -19.47 -26.36
N GLY A 130 -3.32 -19.50 -25.10
CA GLY A 130 -3.45 -18.34 -24.25
C GLY A 130 -2.11 -17.97 -23.63
N THR A 131 -1.85 -16.67 -23.51
CA THR A 131 -0.59 -16.15 -22.97
C THR A 131 -0.83 -15.43 -21.65
N ILE A 132 -0.07 -15.80 -20.62
CA ILE A 132 0.11 -15.02 -19.40
C ILE A 132 1.56 -14.53 -19.37
N SER A 133 1.77 -13.24 -19.14
CA SER A 133 3.09 -12.61 -19.05
C SER A 133 3.32 -12.05 -17.65
N LEU A 134 4.48 -12.39 -17.07
CA LEU A 134 4.99 -11.82 -15.82
C LEU A 134 6.22 -10.97 -16.13
N THR A 135 6.15 -9.69 -15.82
CA THR A 135 7.28 -8.78 -16.01
C THR A 135 7.63 -8.11 -14.69
N ALA A 136 8.91 -7.91 -14.43
CA ALA A 136 9.39 -7.15 -13.29
C ALA A 136 10.42 -6.12 -13.74
N GLN A 137 10.37 -4.92 -13.18
CA GLN A 137 11.34 -3.88 -13.46
C GLN A 137 11.45 -2.88 -12.30
N TYR A 138 12.62 -2.27 -12.15
CA TYR A 138 12.77 -1.15 -11.22
C TYR A 138 12.03 0.09 -11.73
N SER A 139 11.34 0.76 -10.81
CA SER A 139 10.64 2.03 -11.04
C SER A 139 10.98 2.98 -9.89
N GLY A 140 12.15 3.62 -9.99
CA GLY A 140 12.71 4.43 -8.91
C GLY A 140 12.99 3.60 -7.65
N ALA A 141 12.42 3.99 -6.51
CA ALA A 141 12.54 3.26 -5.25
C ALA A 141 11.58 2.05 -5.11
N HIS A 142 10.89 1.69 -6.19
CA HIS A 142 9.91 0.61 -6.21
C HIS A 142 10.29 -0.46 -7.23
N VAL A 143 9.80 -1.67 -7.01
CA VAL A 143 9.72 -2.74 -8.01
C VAL A 143 8.30 -2.74 -8.57
N MET A 144 8.21 -2.64 -9.89
CA MET A 144 6.95 -2.79 -10.62
C MET A 144 6.86 -4.22 -11.13
N ILE A 145 5.82 -4.94 -10.77
CA ILE A 145 5.51 -6.29 -11.26
C ILE A 145 4.21 -6.23 -12.04
N GLN A 146 4.21 -6.64 -13.31
CA GLN A 146 3.00 -6.70 -14.13
C GLN A 146 2.63 -8.14 -14.48
N ILE A 147 1.34 -8.44 -14.34
CA ILE A 147 0.71 -9.70 -14.72
C ILE A 147 -0.27 -9.38 -15.82
N LYS A 148 0.01 -9.84 -17.04
CA LYS A 148 -0.83 -9.59 -18.21
C LYS A 148 -1.33 -10.89 -18.79
N ASP A 149 -2.61 -10.97 -19.10
CA ASP A 149 -3.18 -12.01 -19.96
C ASP A 149 -3.60 -11.44 -21.31
N ASP A 150 -3.66 -12.31 -22.32
CA ASP A 150 -4.22 -12.00 -23.63
C ASP A 150 -5.65 -12.55 -23.78
N GLY A 151 -6.40 -12.59 -22.68
CA GLY A 151 -7.72 -13.20 -22.59
C GLY A 151 -8.84 -12.31 -23.13
N LYS A 152 -10.08 -12.59 -22.71
CA LYS A 152 -11.26 -11.84 -23.17
C LYS A 152 -11.42 -10.45 -22.56
N GLY A 153 -10.58 -10.09 -21.59
CA GLY A 153 -10.76 -8.89 -20.78
C GLY A 153 -11.92 -9.02 -19.78
N LEU A 154 -12.20 -7.92 -19.08
CA LEU A 154 -13.27 -7.82 -18.10
C LEU A 154 -14.58 -7.37 -18.76
N ASP A 155 -15.68 -7.93 -18.28
CA ASP A 155 -17.03 -7.57 -18.70
C ASP A 155 -17.49 -6.33 -17.93
N ILE A 156 -17.35 -5.16 -18.56
CA ILE A 156 -17.68 -3.84 -17.99
C ILE A 156 -19.15 -3.80 -17.57
N GLU A 157 -20.07 -4.33 -18.39
CA GLU A 157 -21.49 -4.33 -18.10
C GLU A 157 -21.83 -5.22 -16.91
N ALA A 158 -21.22 -6.40 -16.82
CA ALA A 158 -21.39 -7.28 -15.66
C ALA A 158 -20.83 -6.67 -14.37
N ILE A 159 -19.70 -5.97 -14.43
CA ILE A 159 -19.12 -5.27 -13.28
C ILE A 159 -20.04 -4.12 -12.86
N ARG A 160 -20.53 -3.31 -13.80
CA ARG A 160 -21.45 -2.20 -13.54
C ARG A 160 -22.75 -2.69 -12.91
N ALA A 161 -23.39 -3.69 -13.50
CA ALA A 161 -24.62 -4.27 -12.98
C ALA A 161 -24.44 -4.78 -11.54
N LYS A 162 -23.29 -5.42 -11.25
CA LYS A 162 -22.99 -5.92 -9.90
C LYS A 162 -22.64 -4.83 -8.90
N ALA A 163 -22.00 -3.75 -9.35
CA ALA A 163 -21.73 -2.58 -8.50
C ALA A 163 -23.02 -1.85 -8.12
N ILE A 164 -23.97 -1.73 -9.06
CA ILE A 164 -25.31 -1.16 -8.81
C ILE A 164 -26.12 -2.05 -7.85
N ASP A 165 -26.17 -3.36 -8.09
CA ASP A 165 -26.87 -4.33 -7.22
C ASP A 165 -26.37 -4.30 -5.76
N ARG A 166 -25.09 -3.96 -5.57
CA ARG A 166 -24.47 -3.81 -4.25
C ARG A 166 -24.56 -2.41 -3.66
N GLY A 167 -25.19 -1.46 -4.35
CA GLY A 167 -25.30 -0.07 -3.90
C GLY A 167 -23.97 0.68 -3.87
N LEU A 168 -22.97 0.25 -4.65
CA LEU A 168 -21.66 0.92 -4.75
C LEU A 168 -21.67 2.07 -5.76
N ILE A 169 -22.62 2.06 -6.70
CA ILE A 169 -22.80 3.07 -7.75
C ILE A 169 -24.30 3.27 -7.96
N ASP A 170 -24.76 4.52 -7.98
CA ASP A 170 -26.12 4.82 -8.43
C ASP A 170 -26.30 4.55 -9.92
N PRO A 171 -27.45 4.01 -10.38
CA PRO A 171 -27.67 3.63 -11.78
C PRO A 171 -27.35 4.74 -12.80
N ASP A 172 -27.60 6.00 -12.43
CA ASP A 172 -27.41 7.16 -13.30
C ASP A 172 -25.97 7.72 -13.28
N THR A 173 -25.10 7.21 -12.41
CA THR A 173 -23.73 7.71 -12.26
C THR A 173 -22.84 7.23 -13.40
N ARG A 174 -22.25 8.20 -14.11
CA ARG A 174 -21.22 7.94 -15.12
C ARG A 174 -19.85 7.84 -14.46
N VAL A 175 -19.41 6.60 -14.28
CA VAL A 175 -18.07 6.24 -13.82
C VAL A 175 -17.22 5.83 -15.01
N SER A 176 -15.94 6.20 -15.03
CA SER A 176 -15.00 5.77 -16.07
C SER A 176 -14.71 4.27 -15.97
N ASP A 177 -14.30 3.62 -17.06
CA ASP A 177 -13.99 2.18 -17.05
C ASP A 177 -12.87 1.84 -16.04
N THR A 178 -11.87 2.72 -15.91
CA THR A 178 -10.75 2.56 -14.98
C THR A 178 -11.20 2.60 -13.52
N GLU A 179 -12.11 3.51 -13.17
CA GLU A 179 -12.72 3.57 -11.85
C GLU A 179 -13.64 2.36 -11.63
N LEU A 180 -14.35 1.91 -12.67
CA LEU A 180 -15.22 0.73 -12.58
C LEU A 180 -14.43 -0.54 -12.23
N PHE A 181 -13.23 -0.69 -12.79
CA PHE A 181 -12.35 -1.81 -12.46
C PHE A 181 -11.89 -1.80 -10.99
N GLN A 182 -11.87 -0.66 -10.30
CA GLN A 182 -11.52 -0.63 -8.87
C GLN A 182 -12.52 -1.39 -8.00
N TYR A 183 -13.78 -1.53 -8.46
CA TYR A 183 -14.80 -2.25 -7.71
C TYR A 183 -14.53 -3.76 -7.61
N VAL A 184 -13.75 -4.34 -8.52
CA VAL A 184 -13.43 -5.78 -8.45
C VAL A 184 -12.62 -6.16 -7.21
N PHE A 185 -11.97 -5.18 -6.58
CA PHE A 185 -11.24 -5.36 -5.33
C PHE A 185 -12.11 -5.16 -4.07
N HIS A 186 -13.41 -4.83 -4.21
CA HIS A 186 -14.29 -4.74 -3.05
C HIS A 186 -14.58 -6.12 -2.46
N SER A 187 -14.80 -6.18 -1.15
CA SER A 187 -14.94 -7.47 -0.48
C SER A 187 -16.15 -8.26 -0.99
N GLY A 188 -15.91 -9.54 -1.29
CA GLY A 188 -16.90 -10.43 -1.89
C GLY A 188 -17.37 -10.02 -3.30
N PHE A 189 -16.70 -9.07 -3.96
CA PHE A 189 -17.01 -8.71 -5.35
C PHE A 189 -16.51 -9.83 -6.27
N SER A 190 -17.44 -10.53 -6.89
CA SER A 190 -17.15 -11.58 -7.87
C SER A 190 -18.25 -11.61 -8.90
N THR A 191 -17.93 -11.55 -10.20
CA THR A 191 -18.94 -11.62 -11.26
C THR A 191 -19.47 -13.05 -11.50
N ALA A 192 -18.94 -14.05 -10.80
CA ALA A 192 -19.37 -15.44 -10.93
C ALA A 192 -20.81 -15.65 -10.40
N LYS A 193 -21.65 -16.33 -11.20
CA LYS A 193 -23.03 -16.70 -10.83
C LYS A 193 -23.12 -17.87 -9.84
N GLN A 194 -22.04 -18.62 -9.65
CA GLN A 194 -21.97 -19.75 -8.69
C GLN A 194 -20.72 -19.64 -7.83
N ILE A 195 -20.87 -19.90 -6.54
CA ILE A 195 -19.75 -20.07 -5.60
C ILE A 195 -19.16 -21.46 -5.87
N THR A 196 -18.01 -21.51 -6.54
CA THR A 196 -17.30 -22.79 -6.75
C THR A 196 -16.67 -23.26 -5.43
N LYS A 197 -16.65 -24.58 -5.20
CA LYS A 197 -16.09 -25.23 -3.98
C LYS A 197 -14.64 -24.85 -3.66
N VAL A 198 -13.90 -24.28 -4.62
CA VAL A 198 -12.49 -23.91 -4.49
C VAL A 198 -12.30 -22.43 -4.06
N SER A 199 -13.34 -21.59 -4.19
CA SER A 199 -13.35 -20.24 -3.59
C SER A 199 -13.58 -20.25 -2.06
N GLY A 200 -13.79 -21.44 -1.48
CA GLY A 200 -14.09 -21.66 -0.05
C GLY A 200 -12.95 -21.40 0.93
N ARG A 201 -11.80 -20.84 0.51
CA ARG A 201 -10.76 -20.33 1.41
C ARG A 201 -10.84 -18.82 1.67
N GLY A 202 -11.80 -18.13 1.06
CA GLY A 202 -12.02 -16.69 1.31
C GLY A 202 -10.94 -15.78 0.72
N VAL A 203 -10.28 -16.19 -0.37
CA VAL A 203 -9.25 -15.37 -1.04
C VAL A 203 -9.85 -14.81 -2.32
N GLY A 204 -10.35 -13.58 -2.27
CA GLY A 204 -10.73 -12.79 -3.43
C GLY A 204 -9.65 -11.78 -3.81
N LEU A 205 -9.91 -10.98 -4.85
CA LEU A 205 -9.06 -9.85 -5.22
C LEU A 205 -8.95 -8.81 -4.08
N ASP A 206 -9.92 -8.76 -3.16
CA ASP A 206 -9.85 -7.98 -1.93
C ASP A 206 -8.70 -8.39 -1.01
N VAL A 207 -8.47 -9.70 -0.82
CA VAL A 207 -7.33 -10.21 -0.03
C VAL A 207 -6.01 -9.93 -0.73
N VAL A 208 -5.96 -10.03 -2.06
CA VAL A 208 -4.79 -9.63 -2.85
C VAL A 208 -4.47 -8.16 -2.60
N ARG A 209 -5.45 -7.26 -2.76
CA ARG A 209 -5.28 -5.82 -2.54
C ARG A 209 -4.74 -5.54 -1.15
N ARG A 210 -5.39 -6.10 -0.12
CA ARG A 210 -4.98 -5.93 1.28
C ARG A 210 -3.55 -6.41 1.51
N THR A 211 -3.16 -7.56 0.97
CA THR A 211 -1.79 -8.08 1.14
C THR A 211 -0.76 -7.16 0.50
N ILE A 212 -1.08 -6.60 -0.67
CA ILE A 212 -0.22 -5.62 -1.36
C ILE A 212 -0.13 -4.31 -0.55
N GLU A 213 -1.24 -3.82 0.00
CA GLU A 213 -1.27 -2.63 0.87
C GLU A 213 -0.51 -2.85 2.18
N GLU A 214 -0.58 -4.05 2.78
CA GLU A 214 0.21 -4.44 3.95
C GLU A 214 1.73 -4.54 3.65
N LEU A 215 2.08 -4.73 2.37
CA LEU A 215 3.45 -4.61 1.86
C LEU A 215 3.81 -3.17 1.48
N ARG A 216 2.91 -2.22 1.75
CA ARG A 216 2.99 -0.80 1.35
C ARG A 216 3.15 -0.62 -0.14
N GLY A 217 2.66 -1.59 -0.91
CA GLY A 217 2.54 -1.47 -2.34
C GLY A 217 1.19 -0.93 -2.76
N THR A 218 1.05 -0.73 -4.06
CA THR A 218 -0.22 -0.42 -4.71
C THR A 218 -0.47 -1.45 -5.80
N ILE A 219 -1.75 -1.72 -6.06
CA ILE A 219 -2.21 -2.58 -7.15
C ILE A 219 -3.16 -1.77 -8.03
N THR A 220 -2.91 -1.77 -9.33
CA THR A 220 -3.80 -1.18 -10.33
C THR A 220 -4.20 -2.22 -11.36
N LEU A 221 -5.35 -2.01 -11.98
CA LEU A 221 -5.95 -2.93 -12.94
C LEU A 221 -6.35 -2.17 -14.20
N PHE A 222 -5.94 -2.70 -15.34
CA PHE A 222 -6.38 -2.26 -16.65
C PHE A 222 -6.89 -3.46 -17.44
N SER A 223 -7.98 -3.31 -18.19
CA SER A 223 -8.53 -4.37 -19.02
C SER A 223 -9.18 -3.79 -20.25
N GLU A 224 -9.03 -4.49 -21.37
CA GLU A 224 -9.66 -4.14 -22.64
C GLU A 224 -10.38 -5.38 -23.21
N PRO A 225 -11.67 -5.26 -23.57
CA PRO A 225 -12.45 -6.39 -24.12
C PRO A 225 -11.79 -7.00 -25.35
N GLY A 226 -11.64 -8.32 -25.34
CA GLY A 226 -11.02 -9.09 -26.42
C GLY A 226 -9.48 -9.06 -26.44
N VAL A 227 -8.85 -8.10 -25.77
CA VAL A 227 -7.39 -7.94 -25.72
C VAL A 227 -6.80 -8.60 -24.47
N GLY A 228 -7.43 -8.44 -23.31
CA GLY A 228 -7.02 -9.08 -22.06
C GLY A 228 -6.98 -8.14 -20.86
N THR A 229 -6.32 -8.58 -19.79
CA THR A 229 -6.25 -7.86 -18.51
C THR A 229 -4.81 -7.70 -18.06
N THR A 230 -4.49 -6.58 -17.40
CA THR A 230 -3.18 -6.29 -16.82
C THR A 230 -3.33 -5.81 -15.38
N PHE A 231 -2.78 -6.59 -14.45
CA PHE A 231 -2.55 -6.17 -13.07
C PHE A 231 -1.14 -5.58 -12.95
N THR A 232 -1.01 -4.41 -12.33
CA THR A 232 0.30 -3.78 -12.06
C THR A 232 0.44 -3.61 -10.56
N LEU A 233 1.45 -4.26 -9.98
CA LEU A 233 1.86 -4.14 -8.58
C LEU A 233 3.05 -3.19 -8.52
N LYS A 234 3.00 -2.20 -7.64
CA LYS A 234 4.15 -1.33 -7.35
C LYS A 234 4.49 -1.46 -5.89
N LEU A 235 5.65 -2.05 -5.59
CA LEU A 235 6.06 -2.43 -4.25
C LEU A 235 7.37 -1.73 -3.87
N PRO A 236 7.57 -1.32 -2.61
CA PRO A 236 8.84 -0.76 -2.18
C PRO A 236 9.95 -1.81 -2.23
N LEU A 237 11.19 -1.38 -2.48
CA LEU A 237 12.36 -2.26 -2.45
C LEU A 237 12.59 -2.93 -1.08
N THR A 238 12.22 -2.22 0.01
CA THR A 238 12.38 -2.71 1.39
C THR A 238 11.19 -2.33 2.26
N LEU A 239 10.84 -3.18 3.22
CA LEU A 239 9.76 -2.95 4.20
C LEU A 239 10.26 -2.27 5.48
N ALA A 240 11.57 -2.19 5.70
CA ALA A 240 12.14 -1.80 6.98
C ALA A 240 12.19 -0.29 7.19
N ILE A 241 12.16 0.51 6.13
CA ILE A 241 12.31 1.97 6.20
C ILE A 241 11.11 2.63 5.55
N ILE A 242 10.60 3.69 6.17
CA ILE A 242 9.63 4.58 5.53
C ILE A 242 10.11 6.02 5.60
N ASP A 243 9.78 6.76 4.54
CA ASP A 243 9.66 8.20 4.62
C ASP A 243 8.31 8.52 5.27
N GLY A 244 8.33 9.29 6.34
CA GLY A 244 7.12 9.67 7.05
C GLY A 244 7.11 11.14 7.43
N LEU A 245 5.91 11.68 7.61
CA LEU A 245 5.68 12.98 8.20
C LEU A 245 5.56 12.80 9.71
N LEU A 246 6.53 13.32 10.46
CA LEU A 246 6.52 13.32 11.90
C LEU A 246 5.57 14.42 12.39
N VAL A 247 4.61 14.03 13.22
CA VAL A 247 3.62 14.92 13.84
C VAL A 247 3.58 14.70 15.35
N SER A 248 3.14 15.71 16.09
CA SER A 248 2.84 15.59 17.52
C SER A 248 1.33 15.64 17.77
N ILE A 249 0.89 14.87 18.77
CA ILE A 249 -0.49 14.83 19.26
C ILE A 249 -0.41 14.64 20.78
N GLY A 250 -0.81 15.65 21.54
CA GLY A 250 -0.52 15.78 22.97
C GLY A 250 0.99 15.69 23.22
N ASP A 251 1.38 14.81 24.15
CA ASP A 251 2.78 14.54 24.48
C ASP A 251 3.41 13.44 23.60
N GLY A 252 2.65 12.89 22.65
CA GLY A 252 3.05 11.77 21.80
C GLY A 252 3.55 12.20 20.42
N TYR A 253 4.41 11.35 19.83
CA TYR A 253 4.89 11.49 18.46
C TYR A 253 4.30 10.40 17.56
N TYR A 254 3.93 10.79 16.35
CA TYR A 254 3.32 9.90 15.38
C TYR A 254 3.92 10.12 14.00
N VAL A 255 3.95 9.08 13.18
CA VAL A 255 4.50 9.12 11.83
C VAL A 255 3.41 8.74 10.83
N LEU A 256 3.08 9.67 9.93
CA LEU A 256 2.20 9.39 8.79
C LEU A 256 3.06 9.00 7.59
N PRO A 257 2.79 7.88 6.90
CA PRO A 257 3.53 7.53 5.69
C PRO A 257 3.45 8.66 4.65
N LEU A 258 4.59 9.16 4.19
CA LEU A 258 4.63 10.31 3.28
C LEU A 258 3.93 10.00 1.95
N SER A 259 3.93 8.72 1.54
CA SER A 259 3.23 8.21 0.36
C SER A 259 1.73 8.43 0.37
N SER A 260 1.12 8.58 1.56
CA SER A 260 -0.31 8.82 1.72
C SER A 260 -0.65 10.30 1.86
N VAL A 261 0.34 11.16 2.11
CA VAL A 261 0.15 12.59 2.37
C VAL A 261 0.11 13.36 1.05
N HIS A 262 -0.94 14.16 0.87
CA HIS A 262 -1.10 15.06 -0.28
C HIS A 262 -0.57 16.47 0.04
N GLU A 263 -1.07 17.09 1.11
CA GLU A 263 -0.62 18.40 1.57
C GLU A 263 -0.90 18.60 3.08
N CYS A 264 -0.31 19.63 3.68
CA CYS A 264 -0.56 20.01 5.07
C CYS A 264 -1.05 21.46 5.10
N LEU A 265 -2.08 21.73 5.91
CA LEU A 265 -2.66 23.07 6.05
C LEU A 265 -2.73 23.46 7.52
N GLU A 266 -2.67 24.76 7.79
CA GLU A 266 -3.04 25.27 9.10
C GLU A 266 -4.55 25.10 9.33
N PHE A 267 -4.91 24.68 10.54
CA PHE A 267 -6.27 24.45 10.97
C PHE A 267 -6.55 25.34 12.18
N SER A 268 -7.32 26.40 11.95
CA SER A 268 -7.73 27.29 13.03
C SER A 268 -9.09 26.86 13.58
N ARG A 269 -9.21 26.83 14.91
CA ARG A 269 -10.46 26.50 15.61
C ARG A 269 -11.67 27.34 15.17
N ALA A 270 -11.44 28.56 14.67
CA ALA A 270 -12.49 29.44 14.15
C ALA A 270 -13.14 28.93 12.84
N GLN A 271 -12.51 27.98 12.16
CA GLN A 271 -13.02 27.35 10.94
C GLN A 271 -13.93 26.15 11.22
N VAL A 272 -13.97 25.67 12.46
CA VAL A 272 -14.89 24.61 12.91
C VAL A 272 -16.28 25.21 13.03
N GLY A 273 -17.14 24.96 12.05
CA GLY A 273 -18.54 25.37 12.12
C GLY A 273 -19.19 24.83 13.40
N THR A 274 -19.87 25.69 14.16
CA THR A 274 -20.52 25.38 15.45
C THR A 274 -21.79 24.53 15.33
N GLY A 275 -21.91 23.74 14.26
CA GLY A 275 -23.01 22.80 14.03
C GLY A 275 -22.61 21.37 14.38
N GLN A 276 -23.54 20.61 14.96
CA GLN A 276 -23.32 19.25 15.46
C GLN A 276 -22.93 18.18 14.42
N ASP A 277 -22.80 18.50 13.12
CA ASP A 277 -22.85 17.46 12.08
C ASP A 277 -21.79 17.48 10.98
N GLN A 278 -20.76 18.35 10.95
CA GLN A 278 -19.82 18.30 9.81
C GLN A 278 -18.37 18.58 10.21
N ASN A 279 -17.61 17.52 10.52
CA ASN A 279 -16.14 17.52 10.59
C ASN A 279 -15.55 17.79 9.19
N LEU A 280 -15.73 18.99 8.65
CA LEU A 280 -15.30 19.36 7.30
C LEU A 280 -14.27 20.50 7.37
N VAL A 281 -13.20 20.38 6.57
CA VAL A 281 -12.23 21.43 6.31
C VAL A 281 -12.34 21.89 4.85
N ASN A 282 -12.18 23.19 4.62
CA ASN A 282 -12.22 23.75 3.28
C ASN A 282 -10.84 23.67 2.60
N LEU A 283 -10.72 22.75 1.65
CA LEU A 283 -9.55 22.59 0.79
C LEU A 283 -9.77 23.35 -0.54
N ARG A 284 -9.38 24.62 -0.60
CA ARG A 284 -9.45 25.47 -1.82
C ARG A 284 -10.84 25.50 -2.47
N GLY A 285 -11.90 25.57 -1.66
CA GLY A 285 -13.30 25.57 -2.10
C GLY A 285 -13.98 24.20 -2.07
N LYS A 286 -13.24 23.11 -1.83
CA LYS A 286 -13.78 21.76 -1.68
C LYS A 286 -13.90 21.40 -0.20
N LEU A 287 -15.08 20.99 0.24
CA LEU A 287 -15.27 20.47 1.59
C LEU A 287 -14.67 19.06 1.68
N VAL A 288 -13.73 18.88 2.61
CA VAL A 288 -13.01 17.63 2.85
C VAL A 288 -13.29 17.19 4.29
N PRO A 289 -13.78 15.96 4.52
CA PRO A 289 -13.99 15.50 5.87
C PRO A 289 -12.67 15.24 6.59
N TYR A 290 -12.64 15.48 7.90
CA TYR A 290 -11.45 15.25 8.71
C TYR A 290 -11.73 14.37 9.93
N ILE A 291 -10.68 13.69 10.39
CA ILE A 291 -10.66 12.90 11.62
C ILE A 291 -9.78 13.65 12.62
N ASN A 292 -10.31 13.91 13.82
CA ASN A 292 -9.52 14.48 14.90
C ASN A 292 -8.76 13.37 15.64
N LEU A 293 -7.44 13.33 15.44
CA LEU A 293 -6.61 12.26 16.00
C LEU A 293 -6.47 12.36 17.53
N ARG A 294 -6.65 13.56 18.14
CA ARG A 294 -6.69 13.67 19.61
C ARG A 294 -7.86 12.88 20.19
N ASN A 295 -9.04 13.06 19.61
CA ASN A 295 -10.26 12.35 20.03
C ASN A 295 -10.09 10.84 19.85
N MET A 296 -9.54 10.43 18.71
CA MET A 296 -9.33 9.02 18.41
C MET A 296 -8.35 8.35 19.37
N PHE A 297 -7.27 9.04 19.75
CA PHE A 297 -6.28 8.53 20.70
C PHE A 297 -6.62 8.82 22.18
N GLY A 298 -7.77 9.45 22.46
CA GLY A 298 -8.20 9.79 23.82
C GLY A 298 -7.26 10.77 24.53
N VAL A 299 -6.64 11.68 23.78
CA VAL A 299 -5.73 12.70 24.33
C VAL A 299 -6.53 13.76 25.07
N THR A 300 -6.25 13.92 26.37
CA THR A 300 -6.96 14.82 27.29
C THR A 300 -6.18 16.08 27.68
N THR A 301 -4.97 16.24 27.16
CA THR A 301 -4.18 17.46 27.37
C THR A 301 -4.84 18.66 26.69
N GLU A 302 -4.36 19.87 26.99
CA GLU A 302 -4.91 21.09 26.39
C GLU A 302 -4.65 21.12 24.87
N GLU A 303 -5.66 21.53 24.10
CA GLU A 303 -5.55 21.66 22.65
C GLU A 303 -4.81 22.95 22.29
N PRO A 304 -3.86 22.92 21.34
CA PRO A 304 -3.20 24.15 20.90
C PRO A 304 -4.17 25.07 20.15
N GLU A 305 -3.94 26.38 20.23
CA GLU A 305 -4.78 27.40 19.59
C GLU A 305 -4.78 27.28 18.06
N ILE A 306 -3.64 26.89 17.50
CA ILE A 306 -3.44 26.60 16.08
C ILE A 306 -3.07 25.13 15.98
N GLN A 307 -3.86 24.39 15.21
CA GLN A 307 -3.60 23.01 14.85
C GLN A 307 -3.22 22.94 13.37
N GLN A 308 -2.91 21.74 12.89
CA GLN A 308 -2.67 21.49 11.49
C GLN A 308 -3.49 20.29 11.02
N VAL A 309 -3.88 20.31 9.75
CA VAL A 309 -4.55 19.20 9.10
C VAL A 309 -3.64 18.61 8.03
N VAL A 310 -3.36 17.31 8.15
CA VAL A 310 -2.66 16.55 7.12
C VAL A 310 -3.71 15.96 6.19
N ILE A 311 -3.72 16.39 4.93
CA ILE A 311 -4.62 15.85 3.91
C ILE A 311 -3.98 14.59 3.34
N ALA A 312 -4.68 13.46 3.43
CA ALA A 312 -4.28 12.21 2.80
C ALA A 312 -5.27 11.80 1.71
N GLU A 313 -4.77 11.06 0.72
CA GLU A 313 -5.61 10.46 -0.31
C GLU A 313 -5.86 8.98 0.01
N ILE A 314 -7.13 8.61 0.19
CA ILE A 314 -7.56 7.26 0.50
C ILE A 314 -8.69 6.90 -0.46
N ASN A 315 -8.54 5.85 -1.27
CA ASN A 315 -9.54 5.42 -2.26
C ASN A 315 -10.05 6.57 -3.15
N ASN A 316 -9.14 7.41 -3.67
CA ASN A 316 -9.45 8.60 -4.49
C ASN A 316 -10.29 9.68 -3.77
N GLN A 317 -10.40 9.60 -2.45
CA GLN A 317 -11.03 10.62 -1.61
C GLN A 317 -9.98 11.30 -0.75
N TYR A 318 -10.11 12.62 -0.59
CA TYR A 318 -9.30 13.35 0.37
C TYR A 318 -9.93 13.24 1.74
N ILE A 319 -9.12 12.91 2.74
CA ILE A 319 -9.48 12.88 4.15
C ILE A 319 -8.44 13.70 4.91
N GLY A 320 -8.89 14.59 5.79
CA GLY A 320 -8.03 15.35 6.69
C GLY A 320 -7.74 14.59 7.99
N PHE A 321 -6.53 14.73 8.51
CA PHE A 321 -6.14 14.24 9.82
C PHE A 321 -5.67 15.42 10.65
N VAL A 322 -6.49 15.82 11.64
CA VAL A 322 -6.14 16.95 12.52
C VAL A 322 -5.12 16.47 13.55
N VAL A 323 -3.99 17.17 13.57
CA VAL A 323 -2.83 16.97 14.46
C VAL A 323 -2.50 18.28 15.16
N ASP A 324 -1.73 18.22 16.23
CA ASP A 324 -1.33 19.45 16.91
C ASP A 324 -0.28 20.19 16.11
N ASN A 325 0.81 19.50 15.76
CA ASN A 325 1.87 20.08 14.96
C ASN A 325 2.47 19.04 14.00
N VAL A 326 2.88 19.52 12.84
CA VAL A 326 3.71 18.87 11.84
C VAL A 326 5.13 19.33 12.07
N ILE A 327 5.98 18.39 12.48
CA ILE A 327 7.38 18.66 12.79
C ILE A 327 8.21 18.66 11.51
N GLY A 328 7.94 17.71 10.61
CA GLY A 328 8.59 17.64 9.31
C GLY A 328 8.78 16.22 8.79
N GLN A 329 9.54 16.10 7.69
CA GLN A 329 9.88 14.81 7.11
C GLN A 329 10.90 14.07 7.97
N HIS A 330 10.69 12.78 8.16
CA HIS A 330 11.55 11.91 8.95
C HIS A 330 11.66 10.53 8.31
N GLN A 331 12.90 10.10 8.03
CA GLN A 331 13.19 8.73 7.63
C GLN A 331 13.33 7.85 8.85
N THR A 332 12.59 6.75 8.88
CA THR A 332 12.54 5.95 10.10
C THR A 332 12.46 4.46 9.84
N VAL A 333 13.07 3.68 10.75
CA VAL A 333 13.07 2.22 10.69
C VAL A 333 11.88 1.69 11.46
N ILE A 334 11.10 0.87 10.79
CA ILE A 334 9.88 0.33 11.36
C ILE A 334 10.20 -0.88 12.19
N LYS A 335 9.86 -0.79 13.46
CA LYS A 335 9.84 -1.91 14.38
C LYS A 335 8.41 -2.41 14.51
N SER A 336 8.23 -3.71 14.31
CA SER A 336 6.95 -4.36 14.62
C SER A 336 6.68 -4.23 16.12
N LEU A 337 5.45 -3.89 16.49
CA LEU A 337 4.98 -3.87 17.88
C LEU A 337 4.71 -5.30 18.42
N GLY A 338 5.05 -6.35 17.66
CA GLY A 338 4.85 -7.75 18.06
C GLY A 338 3.37 -8.11 18.19
N LYS A 339 3.01 -8.97 19.14
CA LYS A 339 1.61 -9.39 19.35
C LYS A 339 0.68 -8.23 19.72
N ILE A 340 1.23 -7.13 20.23
CA ILE A 340 0.47 -5.95 20.67
C ILE A 340 -0.14 -5.20 19.47
N SER A 341 0.43 -5.29 18.25
CA SER A 341 -0.18 -4.67 17.05
C SER A 341 -1.43 -5.38 16.55
N GLN A 342 -1.71 -6.62 16.96
CA GLN A 342 -2.90 -7.33 16.47
C GLN A 342 -4.20 -6.75 17.06
N ASP A 343 -4.10 -6.08 18.20
CA ASP A 343 -5.24 -5.51 18.92
C ASP A 343 -5.34 -3.97 18.78
N LEU A 344 -4.30 -3.31 18.25
CA LEU A 344 -4.24 -1.85 18.09
C LEU A 344 -4.63 -1.44 16.66
N GLU A 345 -5.94 -1.32 16.43
CA GLU A 345 -6.46 -0.75 15.19
C GLU A 345 -5.98 0.71 15.01
N GLY A 346 -5.49 1.03 13.81
CA GLY A 346 -5.00 2.37 13.45
C GLY A 346 -3.49 2.59 13.58
N LEU A 347 -2.72 1.55 13.95
CA LEU A 347 -1.25 1.59 14.02
C LEU A 347 -0.62 0.50 13.14
N SER A 348 0.37 0.87 12.32
CA SER A 348 1.11 -0.07 11.46
C SER A 348 2.46 -0.49 12.05
N GLY A 349 2.95 0.18 13.09
CA GLY A 349 4.20 -0.13 13.76
C GLY A 349 4.67 1.00 14.68
N ALA A 350 5.93 0.92 15.09
CA ALA A 350 6.57 1.99 15.85
C ALA A 350 8.01 2.20 15.40
N THR A 351 8.55 3.34 15.75
CA THR A 351 9.96 3.68 15.56
C THR A 351 10.52 4.34 16.80
N ILE A 352 11.84 4.32 16.92
CA ILE A 352 12.58 5.01 17.98
C ILE A 352 13.19 6.26 17.34
N MET A 353 12.86 7.43 17.89
CA MET A 353 13.37 8.71 17.44
C MET A 353 14.82 8.98 17.88
N GLY A 354 15.40 10.02 17.30
CA GLY A 354 16.72 10.55 17.66
C GLY A 354 16.85 10.87 19.15
N ASN A 355 15.90 11.53 19.79
CA ASN A 355 15.94 11.72 21.25
C ASN A 355 15.69 10.44 22.10
N GLY A 356 15.38 9.30 21.46
CA GLY A 356 15.00 8.06 22.13
C GLY A 356 13.54 7.95 22.57
N SER A 357 12.71 8.94 22.27
CA SER A 357 11.26 8.76 22.37
C SER A 357 10.76 7.77 21.31
N ILE A 358 9.59 7.20 21.56
CA ILE A 358 8.92 6.30 20.63
C ILE A 358 7.96 7.14 19.79
N ALA A 359 7.95 6.92 18.48
CA ALA A 359 6.89 7.43 17.61
C ALA A 359 6.10 6.27 17.02
N LEU A 360 4.77 6.40 17.02
CA LEU A 360 3.87 5.37 16.49
C LEU A 360 3.56 5.65 15.02
N ILE A 361 3.62 4.62 14.18
CA ILE A 361 3.38 4.78 12.75
C ILE A 361 1.90 4.53 12.50
N LEU A 362 1.23 5.50 11.91
CA LEU A 362 -0.22 5.46 11.71
C LEU A 362 -0.58 4.55 10.53
N ASP A 363 -1.59 3.71 10.74
CA ASP A 363 -2.32 3.05 9.65
C ASP A 363 -3.48 3.95 9.23
N ILE A 364 -3.20 4.84 8.29
CA ILE A 364 -4.15 5.83 7.77
C ILE A 364 -5.43 5.19 7.23
N PHE A 365 -5.31 4.05 6.57
CA PHE A 365 -6.48 3.32 6.06
C PHE A 365 -7.29 2.67 7.18
N GLY A 366 -6.60 2.04 8.15
CA GLY A 366 -7.22 1.48 9.34
C GLY A 366 -8.01 2.52 10.13
N ILE A 367 -7.41 3.70 10.34
CA ILE A 367 -8.05 4.85 11.01
C ILE A 367 -9.30 5.29 10.24
N TYR A 368 -9.18 5.50 8.92
CA TYR A 368 -10.29 5.91 8.08
C TYR A 368 -11.48 4.93 8.19
N LYS A 369 -11.21 3.62 8.13
CA LYS A 369 -12.23 2.59 8.26
C LYS A 369 -12.92 2.62 9.62
N GLN A 370 -12.17 2.86 10.69
CA GLN A 370 -12.71 2.96 12.04
C GLN A 370 -13.62 4.18 12.21
N ALA A 371 -13.21 5.34 11.66
CA ALA A 371 -14.00 6.56 11.68
C ALA A 371 -15.33 6.40 10.92
N LEU A 372 -15.32 5.69 9.77
CA LEU A 372 -16.55 5.33 9.05
C LEU A 372 -17.49 4.47 9.91
N GLN A 373 -16.97 3.46 10.61
CA GLN A 373 -17.78 2.58 11.46
C GLN A 373 -18.41 3.30 12.66
N LYS A 374 -17.73 4.32 13.19
CA LYS A 374 -18.20 5.15 14.30
C LYS A 374 -19.13 6.28 13.86
N GLY A 375 -19.31 6.49 12.56
CA GLY A 375 -20.12 7.59 12.01
C GLY A 375 -19.46 8.96 12.16
N GLU A 376 -18.14 9.03 12.37
CA GLU A 376 -17.40 10.31 12.53
C GLU A 376 -17.21 11.08 11.21
N LEU A 377 -17.48 10.40 10.09
CA LEU A 377 -17.36 10.89 8.71
C LEU A 377 -18.70 10.86 7.94
N ALA A 378 -19.80 10.54 8.61
CA ALA A 378 -21.12 10.32 8.00
C ALA A 378 -21.93 11.62 7.84
#